data_AF-A0A378LU04-F1
#
_entry.id   AF-A0A378LU04-F1
#
_cell.length_a   1.000
_cell.length_b   1.000
_cell.length_c   1.000
_cell.angle_alpha   90.00
_cell.angle_beta   90.00
_cell.angle_gamma   90.00
#
_symmetry.space_group_name_H-M   'P 1'
#
loop_
_entity.id
_entity.type
_entity.pdbx_description
1 polymer ?
#
loop_
_entity_poly.entity_id
_entity_poly.type
_entity_poly.pdbx_seq_one_letter_code
_entity_poly.pdbx_strand_id
1 'polypeptide(L)'
;MRSKLHKAKRSKLHTVDNSSDGNCMYYAYAISLMYHLRKKGDMEVAERLFTRLDLDSQSKAKLFYLLEHDKNKPYTRTQINEIIEPILGPALRVFGARMTGINFLENPKDSSLFTATNYGMIYLFKKMLQQNNRLNYAQLFESNHFDNENFTDAEIYKVPGIFPDEMNDFLASNYEQIRKLFNNGWDQYARKKRKELRDSNREPPKEGFESFYRRQFLEEIIGDITVSFFKENNHKNLLTYMNHLNTSYHQWGTEETLMIMHNKLQKEIRETVKVDIKGKIEDRIQLHYETPISLQLYRNGVPYFSSEEHGEPDIILNNSGNSHWLSYIDSTAHSVITRNDLLDIVGFNGYLEKLLAKSKNDQDPMSADLSKLYQRLNEEKENYLFNSEVTREGFATICNTILSQANEIEGLQDQKSTADVISSLINCLYLLCTLDFKNLFSGNWSVVNPLSIDTAYHDVGALKTSVAFLEASEIPDLVPSGKKLNI
;
A
#
# COMPACT_ATOMS: atom_id res chain seq x y z
N MET A 1 35.86 -27.14 10.07
CA MET A 1 35.68 -26.24 8.92
C MET A 1 34.82 -25.07 9.36
N ARG A 2 35.38 -23.85 9.31
CA ARG A 2 34.76 -22.62 9.83
C ARG A 2 33.53 -22.24 9.00
N SER A 3 32.42 -21.96 9.70
CA SER A 3 31.20 -21.40 9.13
C SER A 3 31.47 -20.02 8.55
N LYS A 4 31.20 -19.85 7.25
CA LYS A 4 30.99 -18.53 6.66
C LYS A 4 29.52 -18.16 6.94
N LEU A 5 29.27 -17.59 8.11
CA LEU A 5 28.08 -16.76 8.31
C LEU A 5 28.20 -15.57 7.36
N HIS A 6 27.54 -15.66 6.20
CA HIS A 6 27.18 -14.47 5.44
C HIS A 6 26.27 -13.64 6.36
N LYS A 7 26.82 -12.56 6.93
CA LYS A 7 26.00 -11.47 7.46
C LYS A 7 25.17 -10.96 6.29
N ALA A 8 23.91 -11.36 6.21
CA ALA A 8 22.94 -10.72 5.35
C ALA A 8 22.98 -9.22 5.66
N LYS A 9 23.29 -8.41 4.65
CA LYS A 9 23.21 -6.95 4.73
C LYS A 9 21.73 -6.66 5.02
N ARG A 10 21.38 -6.30 6.25
CA ARG A 10 20.01 -5.84 6.57
C ARG A 10 19.73 -4.67 5.64
N SER A 11 18.88 -4.86 4.63
CA SER A 11 18.43 -3.75 3.83
C SER A 11 17.61 -2.84 4.73
N LYS A 12 17.90 -1.54 4.69
CA LYS A 12 17.14 -0.56 5.42
C LYS A 12 15.83 -0.38 4.65
N LEU A 13 14.70 -0.65 5.27
CA LEU A 13 13.40 -0.36 4.67
C LEU A 13 13.04 1.10 4.91
N HIS A 14 12.61 1.80 3.86
CA HIS A 14 12.02 3.12 3.94
C HIS A 14 10.51 3.00 3.91
N THR A 15 9.85 3.75 4.79
CA THR A 15 8.39 3.87 4.79
C THR A 15 7.95 4.98 3.85
N VAL A 16 6.98 4.70 3.00
CA VAL A 16 6.28 5.68 2.17
C VAL A 16 4.81 5.64 2.56
N ASP A 17 4.31 6.79 3.02
CA ASP A 17 2.93 6.95 3.45
C ASP A 17 2.01 7.37 2.28
N ASN A 18 0.70 7.22 2.46
CA ASN A 18 -0.34 7.60 1.51
C ASN A 18 -1.33 8.62 2.12
N SER A 19 -2.26 9.15 1.33
CA SER A 19 -3.22 10.16 1.80
C SER A 19 -4.25 9.67 2.83
N SER A 20 -4.34 8.36 3.10
CA SER A 20 -5.07 7.78 4.24
C SER A 20 -6.57 8.08 4.34
N ASP A 21 -7.25 8.19 3.20
CA ASP A 21 -8.66 8.58 3.10
C ASP A 21 -9.66 7.40 3.17
N GLY A 22 -9.24 6.23 3.65
CA GLY A 22 -9.99 4.97 3.59
C GLY A 22 -9.60 4.06 2.40
N ASN A 23 -8.73 4.52 1.51
CA ASN A 23 -8.15 3.71 0.42
C ASN A 23 -6.71 3.23 0.69
N CYS A 24 -6.21 3.36 1.92
CA CYS A 24 -4.80 3.18 2.25
C CYS A 24 -4.19 1.85 1.77
N MET A 25 -4.95 0.74 1.78
CA MET A 25 -4.47 -0.55 1.25
C MET A 25 -4.15 -0.46 -0.26
N TYR A 26 -5.06 0.11 -1.04
CA TYR A 26 -4.91 0.24 -2.49
C TYR A 26 -3.82 1.25 -2.85
N TYR A 27 -3.72 2.35 -2.10
CA TYR A 27 -2.66 3.34 -2.29
C TYR A 27 -1.28 2.77 -1.93
N ALA A 28 -1.16 2.07 -0.80
CA ALA A 28 0.09 1.42 -0.42
C ALA A 28 0.51 0.37 -1.47
N TYR A 29 -0.45 -0.41 -1.99
CA TYR A 29 -0.18 -1.34 -3.09
C TYR A 29 0.28 -0.61 -4.36
N ALA A 30 -0.41 0.47 -4.76
CA ALA A 30 -0.09 1.26 -5.94
C ALA A 30 1.33 1.85 -5.86
N ILE A 31 1.68 2.47 -4.73
CA ILE A 31 2.99 3.06 -4.48
C ILE A 31 4.07 1.97 -4.58
N SER A 32 3.91 0.85 -3.86
CA SER A 32 4.89 -0.23 -3.89
C SER A 32 5.02 -0.86 -5.29
N LEU A 33 3.92 -1.00 -6.03
CA LEU A 33 3.94 -1.47 -7.41
C LEU A 33 4.73 -0.50 -8.32
N MET A 34 4.50 0.80 -8.20
CA MET A 34 5.22 1.80 -8.99
C MET A 34 6.72 1.81 -8.68
N TYR A 35 7.12 1.59 -7.42
CA TYR A 35 8.54 1.42 -7.06
C TYR A 35 9.12 0.14 -7.65
N HIS A 36 8.39 -0.98 -7.58
CA HIS A 36 8.82 -2.24 -8.16
C HIS A 36 9.03 -2.14 -9.67
N LEU A 37 8.05 -1.58 -10.40
CA LEU A 37 8.10 -1.43 -11.86
C LEU A 37 9.25 -0.52 -12.28
N ARG A 38 9.48 0.58 -11.54
CA ARG A 38 10.62 1.47 -11.79
C ARG A 38 11.96 0.77 -11.55
N LYS A 39 12.10 0.00 -10.46
CA LYS A 39 13.32 -0.77 -10.14
C LYS A 39 13.62 -1.83 -11.20
N LYS A 40 12.59 -2.52 -11.70
CA LYS A 40 12.73 -3.53 -12.77
C LYS A 40 13.07 -2.89 -14.13
N GLY A 41 12.48 -1.73 -14.44
CA GLY A 41 12.69 -1.02 -15.70
C GLY A 41 12.10 -1.72 -16.94
N ASP A 42 11.20 -2.70 -16.75
CA ASP A 42 10.54 -3.44 -17.83
C ASP A 42 9.18 -2.81 -18.14
N MET A 43 9.14 -2.01 -19.21
CA MET A 43 7.94 -1.29 -19.63
C MET A 43 6.86 -2.22 -20.20
N GLU A 44 7.22 -3.40 -20.73
CA GLU A 44 6.22 -4.36 -21.19
C GLU A 44 5.47 -4.99 -20.03
N VAL A 45 6.17 -5.30 -18.93
CA VAL A 45 5.53 -5.75 -17.69
C VAL A 45 4.57 -4.68 -17.17
N ALA A 46 5.01 -3.41 -17.14
CA ALA A 46 4.14 -2.30 -16.74
C ALA A 46 2.89 -2.17 -17.63
N GLU A 47 3.05 -2.23 -18.96
CA GLU A 47 1.91 -2.15 -19.89
C GLU A 47 0.92 -3.32 -19.70
N ARG A 48 1.42 -4.54 -19.50
CA ARG A 48 0.56 -5.71 -19.22
C ARG A 48 -0.25 -5.50 -17.94
N LEU A 49 0.37 -5.00 -16.87
CA LEU A 49 -0.30 -4.76 -15.59
C LEU A 49 -1.32 -3.62 -15.70
N PHE A 50 -0.95 -2.50 -16.31
CA PHE A 50 -1.84 -1.37 -16.53
C PHE A 50 -3.03 -1.71 -17.43
N THR A 51 -2.83 -2.59 -18.42
CA THR A 51 -3.92 -3.11 -19.25
C THR A 51 -4.87 -4.00 -18.45
N ARG A 52 -4.38 -4.85 -17.54
CA ARG A 52 -5.25 -5.67 -16.66
C ARG A 52 -6.08 -4.82 -15.68
N LEU A 53 -5.55 -3.66 -15.30
CA LEU A 53 -6.24 -2.66 -14.49
C LEU A 53 -7.21 -1.79 -15.32
N ASP A 54 -7.38 -2.08 -16.61
CA ASP A 54 -8.24 -1.33 -17.54
C ASP A 54 -7.94 0.18 -17.56
N LEU A 55 -6.66 0.58 -17.40
CA LEU A 55 -6.27 1.98 -17.44
C LEU A 55 -6.37 2.55 -18.86
N ASP A 56 -6.91 3.75 -18.98
CA ASP A 56 -6.95 4.50 -20.24
C ASP A 56 -5.55 5.00 -20.65
N SER A 57 -5.41 5.36 -21.93
CA SER A 57 -4.14 5.78 -22.51
C SER A 57 -3.53 7.02 -21.85
N GLN A 58 -4.35 7.96 -21.38
CA GLN A 58 -3.86 9.19 -20.73
C GLN A 58 -3.32 8.88 -19.34
N SER A 59 -4.03 8.05 -18.57
CA SER A 59 -3.59 7.55 -17.27
C SER A 59 -2.29 6.75 -17.38
N LYS A 60 -2.21 5.84 -18.35
CA LYS A 60 -0.97 5.09 -18.66
C LYS A 60 0.19 6.02 -18.99
N ALA A 61 -0.01 7.02 -19.84
CA ALA A 61 1.05 7.96 -20.22
C ALA A 61 1.65 8.70 -19.00
N LYS A 62 0.80 9.14 -18.05
CA LYS A 62 1.28 9.77 -16.81
C LYS A 62 2.11 8.82 -15.95
N LEU A 63 1.68 7.55 -15.84
CA LEU A 63 2.42 6.55 -15.08
C LEU A 63 3.74 6.16 -15.77
N PHE A 64 3.75 6.00 -17.10
CA PHE A 64 4.98 5.73 -17.85
C PHE A 64 6.00 6.86 -17.73
N TYR A 65 5.54 8.11 -17.77
CA TYR A 65 6.41 9.26 -17.51
C TYR A 65 7.15 9.12 -16.18
N LEU A 66 6.45 8.73 -15.11
CA LEU A 66 7.02 8.49 -13.78
C LEU A 66 7.97 7.29 -13.70
N LEU A 67 7.76 6.25 -14.53
CA LEU A 67 8.64 5.08 -14.61
C LEU A 67 9.93 5.36 -15.40
N GLU A 68 9.86 6.25 -16.40
CA GLU A 68 10.98 6.60 -17.26
C GLU A 68 11.92 7.64 -16.64
N HIS A 69 11.36 8.63 -15.92
CA HIS A 69 12.10 9.76 -15.38
C HIS A 69 12.53 9.52 -13.92
N ASP A 70 13.70 10.07 -13.57
CA ASP A 70 14.23 10.07 -12.20
C ASP A 70 14.28 8.70 -11.51
N LYS A 71 14.77 7.68 -12.23
CA LYS A 71 14.79 6.27 -11.79
C LYS A 71 15.49 6.01 -10.45
N ASN A 72 16.38 6.92 -10.04
CA ASN A 72 17.16 6.81 -8.81
C ASN A 72 16.61 7.70 -7.66
N LYS A 73 15.54 8.45 -7.90
CA LYS A 73 14.91 9.33 -6.90
C LYS A 73 13.60 8.71 -6.39
N PRO A 74 13.30 8.83 -5.08
CA PRO A 74 11.98 8.52 -4.56
C PRO A 74 10.87 9.29 -5.32
N TYR A 75 9.67 8.72 -5.41
CA TYR A 75 8.51 9.52 -5.83
C TYR A 75 8.26 10.64 -4.82
N THR A 76 7.99 11.85 -5.32
CA THR A 76 7.57 12.96 -4.45
C THR A 76 6.15 12.76 -3.96
N ARG A 77 5.76 13.46 -2.89
CA ARG A 77 4.38 13.40 -2.38
C ARG A 77 3.37 13.83 -3.44
N THR A 78 3.70 14.83 -4.25
CA THR A 78 2.89 15.34 -5.37
C THR A 78 2.68 14.27 -6.42
N GLN A 79 3.74 13.57 -6.84
CA GLN A 79 3.63 12.46 -7.79
C GLN A 79 2.74 11.34 -7.22
N ILE A 80 2.87 11.06 -5.91
CA ILE A 80 2.02 10.08 -5.23
C ILE A 80 0.56 10.55 -5.23
N ASN A 81 0.27 11.73 -4.71
CA ASN A 81 -1.08 12.22 -4.47
C ASN A 81 -1.84 12.65 -5.72
N GLU A 82 -1.16 13.15 -6.75
CA GLU A 82 -1.79 13.71 -7.95
C GLU A 82 -1.79 12.74 -9.14
N ILE A 83 -0.92 11.72 -9.12
CA ILE A 83 -0.76 10.78 -10.23
C ILE A 83 -0.98 9.33 -9.77
N ILE A 84 -0.17 8.83 -8.83
CA ILE A 84 -0.19 7.40 -8.47
C ILE A 84 -1.50 7.02 -7.78
N GLU A 85 -1.86 7.70 -6.69
CA GLU A 85 -3.05 7.41 -5.91
C GLU A 85 -4.35 7.61 -6.72
N PRO A 86 -4.58 8.74 -7.43
CA PRO A 86 -5.83 8.97 -8.15
C PRO A 86 -6.05 8.06 -9.35
N ILE A 87 -4.97 7.54 -9.95
CA ILE A 87 -5.05 6.62 -11.09
C ILE A 87 -5.14 5.17 -10.59
N LEU A 88 -4.15 4.73 -9.84
CA LEU A 88 -4.02 3.31 -9.49
C LEU A 88 -4.90 2.91 -8.30
N GLY A 89 -5.16 3.81 -7.34
CA GLY A 89 -5.99 3.48 -6.18
C GLY A 89 -7.40 3.04 -6.57
N PRO A 90 -8.18 3.88 -7.29
CA PRO A 90 -9.50 3.51 -7.78
C PRO A 90 -9.47 2.29 -8.70
N ALA A 91 -8.50 2.21 -9.61
CA ALA A 91 -8.38 1.08 -10.54
C ALA A 91 -8.13 -0.24 -9.79
N LEU A 92 -7.24 -0.26 -8.80
CA LEU A 92 -6.97 -1.42 -7.95
C LEU A 92 -8.18 -1.79 -7.10
N ARG A 93 -8.93 -0.81 -6.58
CA ARG A 93 -10.16 -1.07 -5.81
C ARG A 93 -11.22 -1.75 -6.66
N VAL A 94 -11.52 -1.19 -7.84
CA VAL A 94 -12.46 -1.77 -8.80
C VAL A 94 -12.00 -3.16 -9.22
N PHE A 95 -10.71 -3.31 -9.52
CA PHE A 95 -10.12 -4.59 -9.92
C PHE A 95 -10.24 -5.64 -8.79
N GLY A 96 -9.89 -5.30 -7.54
CA GLY A 96 -9.98 -6.19 -6.39
C GLY A 96 -11.41 -6.66 -6.12
N ALA A 97 -12.39 -5.75 -6.17
CA ALA A 97 -13.81 -6.09 -6.03
C ALA A 97 -14.28 -7.02 -7.16
N ARG A 98 -13.96 -6.69 -8.42
CA ARG A 98 -14.29 -7.52 -9.59
C ARG A 98 -13.67 -8.90 -9.52
N MET A 99 -12.39 -8.99 -9.18
CA MET A 99 -11.65 -10.24 -9.09
C MET A 99 -12.13 -11.13 -7.94
N THR A 100 -12.62 -10.55 -6.85
CA THR A 100 -13.25 -11.31 -5.76
C THR A 100 -14.52 -12.01 -6.24
N GLY A 101 -15.37 -11.31 -7.00
CA GLY A 101 -16.55 -11.90 -7.63
C GLY A 101 -16.20 -13.02 -8.61
N ILE A 102 -15.23 -12.78 -9.49
CA ILE A 102 -14.77 -13.79 -10.46
C ILE A 102 -14.16 -15.01 -9.75
N ASN A 103 -13.33 -14.80 -8.73
CA ASN A 103 -12.74 -15.89 -7.95
C ASN A 103 -13.81 -16.77 -7.31
N PHE A 104 -14.85 -16.17 -6.73
CA PHE A 104 -15.99 -16.91 -6.22
C PHE A 104 -16.73 -17.68 -7.32
N LEU A 105 -16.97 -17.08 -8.49
CA LEU A 105 -17.70 -17.75 -9.57
C LEU A 105 -16.93 -18.92 -10.19
N GLU A 106 -15.61 -18.80 -10.32
CA GLU A 106 -14.71 -19.84 -10.83
C GLU A 106 -14.67 -21.06 -9.91
N ASN A 107 -14.40 -20.86 -8.61
CA ASN A 107 -14.30 -21.95 -7.62
C ASN A 107 -14.96 -21.54 -6.30
N PRO A 108 -16.30 -21.60 -6.18
CA PRO A 108 -17.01 -21.05 -5.03
C PRO A 108 -16.53 -21.62 -3.70
N LYS A 109 -16.46 -22.95 -3.58
CA LYS A 109 -16.15 -23.63 -2.31
C LYS A 109 -14.70 -23.45 -1.84
N ASP A 110 -13.79 -23.05 -2.74
CA ASP A 110 -12.38 -22.79 -2.43
C ASP A 110 -12.11 -21.30 -2.18
N SER A 111 -13.15 -20.45 -2.22
CA SER A 111 -13.03 -19.01 -1.97
C SER A 111 -13.10 -18.70 -0.48
N SER A 112 -12.42 -17.62 -0.08
CA SER A 112 -12.52 -17.02 1.24
C SER A 112 -13.95 -16.57 1.55
N LEU A 113 -14.64 -15.96 0.57
CA LEU A 113 -16.02 -15.51 0.69
C LEU A 113 -16.97 -16.67 1.06
N PHE A 114 -16.85 -17.82 0.39
CA PHE A 114 -17.64 -19.00 0.76
C PHE A 114 -17.30 -19.47 2.18
N THR A 115 -16.02 -19.60 2.50
CA THR A 115 -15.56 -20.12 3.79
C THR A 115 -16.10 -19.29 4.95
N ALA A 116 -15.99 -17.95 4.85
CA ALA A 116 -16.55 -17.03 5.82
C ALA A 116 -18.07 -17.14 5.86
N THR A 117 -18.76 -17.00 4.74
CA THR A 117 -20.24 -17.01 4.68
C THR A 117 -20.84 -18.33 5.20
N ASN A 118 -20.25 -19.46 4.85
CA ASN A 118 -20.74 -20.78 5.23
C ASN A 118 -20.71 -20.97 6.75
N TYR A 119 -19.73 -20.38 7.45
CA TYR A 119 -19.71 -20.36 8.91
C TYR A 119 -20.95 -19.66 9.49
N GLY A 120 -21.32 -18.50 8.95
CA GLY A 120 -22.54 -17.75 9.32
C GLY A 120 -23.82 -18.50 8.97
N MET A 121 -23.87 -19.13 7.80
CA MET A 121 -25.02 -19.91 7.35
C MET A 121 -25.25 -21.15 8.24
N ILE A 122 -24.19 -21.86 8.62
CA ILE A 122 -24.28 -22.99 9.57
C ILE A 122 -24.79 -22.51 10.93
N TYR A 123 -24.26 -21.38 11.43
CA TYR A 123 -24.70 -20.81 12.70
C TYR A 123 -26.19 -20.44 12.70
N LEU A 124 -26.65 -19.72 11.67
CA LEU A 124 -28.05 -19.32 11.53
C LEU A 124 -28.97 -20.53 11.34
N PHE A 125 -28.54 -21.52 10.55
CA PHE A 125 -29.31 -22.75 10.36
C PHE A 125 -29.44 -23.56 11.66
N LYS A 126 -28.38 -23.62 12.48
CA LYS A 126 -28.45 -24.24 13.82
C LYS A 126 -29.49 -23.56 14.70
N LYS A 127 -29.51 -22.23 14.75
CA LYS A 127 -30.54 -21.46 15.49
C LYS A 127 -31.94 -21.78 14.98
N MET A 128 -32.11 -21.86 13.66
CA MET A 128 -33.38 -22.21 13.04
C MET A 128 -33.85 -23.62 13.42
N LEU A 129 -32.95 -24.60 13.48
CA LEU A 129 -33.27 -25.95 13.96
C LEU A 129 -33.72 -25.94 15.43
N GLN A 130 -33.06 -25.15 16.28
CA GLN A 130 -33.44 -25.01 17.70
C GLN A 130 -34.84 -24.40 17.83
N GLN A 131 -35.13 -23.32 17.09
CA GLN A 131 -36.44 -22.66 17.07
C GLN A 131 -37.56 -23.59 16.57
N ASN A 132 -37.25 -24.49 15.64
CA ASN A 132 -38.18 -25.47 15.10
C ASN A 132 -38.24 -26.80 15.90
N ASN A 133 -37.72 -26.82 17.14
CA ASN A 133 -37.69 -28.00 18.02
C ASN A 133 -36.99 -29.23 17.41
N ARG A 134 -35.96 -29.02 16.57
CA ARG A 134 -35.13 -30.05 15.93
C ARG A 134 -33.80 -30.24 16.65
N LEU A 135 -33.86 -30.45 17.96
CA LEU A 135 -32.68 -30.50 18.84
C LEU A 135 -31.68 -31.61 18.46
N ASN A 136 -32.17 -32.75 17.98
CA ASN A 136 -31.33 -33.87 17.54
C ASN A 136 -30.44 -33.52 16.33
N TYR A 137 -30.88 -32.59 15.47
CA TYR A 137 -30.08 -32.09 14.36
C TYR A 137 -29.23 -30.90 14.78
N ALA A 138 -29.74 -30.02 15.65
CA ALA A 138 -28.98 -28.89 16.16
C ALA A 138 -27.74 -29.33 16.96
N GLN A 139 -27.80 -30.47 17.64
CA GLN A 139 -26.69 -31.08 18.37
C GLN A 139 -25.55 -31.58 17.47
N LEU A 140 -25.77 -31.69 16.15
CA LEU A 140 -24.69 -32.05 15.22
C LEU A 140 -23.63 -30.94 15.09
N PHE A 141 -23.95 -29.70 15.48
CA PHE A 141 -23.04 -28.56 15.36
C PHE A 141 -22.44 -28.18 16.72
N GLU A 142 -21.11 -28.00 16.77
CA GLU A 142 -20.36 -27.90 18.03
C GLU A 142 -20.60 -26.58 18.79
N SER A 143 -20.55 -25.42 18.12
CA SER A 143 -20.67 -24.11 18.80
C SER A 143 -22.10 -23.56 18.79
N ASN A 144 -22.57 -23.07 19.94
CA ASN A 144 -23.79 -22.25 20.05
C ASN A 144 -23.52 -20.75 19.84
N HIS A 145 -22.26 -20.38 19.70
CA HIS A 145 -21.79 -19.00 19.63
C HIS A 145 -21.21 -18.70 18.25
N PHE A 146 -21.28 -17.41 17.90
CA PHE A 146 -20.73 -16.86 16.67
C PHE A 146 -19.61 -15.91 17.07
N ASP A 147 -18.51 -16.50 17.54
CA ASP A 147 -17.43 -15.84 18.29
C ASP A 147 -16.03 -16.24 17.83
N ASN A 148 -15.90 -17.07 16.79
CA ASN A 148 -14.59 -17.41 16.23
C ASN A 148 -14.10 -16.27 15.32
N GLU A 149 -13.23 -15.42 15.87
CA GLU A 149 -12.64 -14.24 15.21
C GLU A 149 -12.00 -14.56 13.85
N ASN A 150 -11.50 -15.79 13.63
CA ASN A 150 -10.98 -16.22 12.33
C ASN A 150 -12.02 -16.18 11.20
N PHE A 151 -13.31 -16.19 11.54
CA PHE A 151 -14.42 -16.08 10.61
C PHE A 151 -15.22 -14.81 10.82
N THR A 152 -15.52 -14.43 12.07
CA THR A 152 -16.46 -13.33 12.37
C THR A 152 -15.93 -11.95 11.98
N ASP A 153 -14.61 -11.80 11.83
CA ASP A 153 -13.98 -10.55 11.38
C ASP A 153 -13.99 -10.39 9.84
N ALA A 154 -14.46 -11.41 9.12
CA ALA A 154 -14.51 -11.39 7.66
C ALA A 154 -15.41 -10.27 7.12
N GLU A 155 -15.03 -9.72 5.97
CA GLU A 155 -15.64 -8.50 5.42
C GLU A 155 -17.11 -8.67 5.08
N ILE A 156 -17.54 -9.88 4.72
CA ILE A 156 -18.94 -10.19 4.43
C ILE A 156 -19.90 -9.84 5.57
N TYR A 157 -19.44 -9.90 6.82
CA TYR A 157 -20.24 -9.59 8.01
C TYR A 157 -20.38 -8.09 8.28
N LYS A 158 -19.60 -7.26 7.60
CA LYS A 158 -19.69 -5.79 7.67
C LYS A 158 -20.56 -5.21 6.56
N VAL A 159 -21.03 -6.04 5.63
CA VAL A 159 -21.87 -5.61 4.51
C VAL A 159 -23.29 -5.33 5.02
N PRO A 160 -23.79 -4.10 4.89
CA PRO A 160 -25.10 -3.74 5.43
C PRO A 160 -26.22 -4.64 4.90
N GLY A 161 -27.00 -5.23 5.81
CA GLY A 161 -28.18 -6.04 5.50
C GLY A 161 -27.90 -7.48 5.04
N ILE A 162 -26.65 -7.87 4.79
CA ILE A 162 -26.35 -9.28 4.43
C ILE A 162 -26.45 -10.19 5.66
N PHE A 163 -25.72 -9.87 6.73
CA PHE A 163 -25.75 -10.62 7.98
C PHE A 163 -26.34 -9.77 9.11
N PRO A 164 -27.23 -10.33 9.95
CA PRO A 164 -27.80 -11.68 9.86
C PRO A 164 -28.99 -11.78 8.89
N ASP A 165 -29.56 -10.67 8.44
CA ASP A 165 -30.92 -10.60 7.91
C ASP A 165 -31.12 -11.35 6.58
N GLU A 166 -30.48 -10.92 5.48
CA GLU A 166 -30.66 -11.57 4.17
C GLU A 166 -30.22 -13.05 4.20
N MET A 167 -29.15 -13.39 4.92
CA MET A 167 -28.74 -14.78 5.10
C MET A 167 -29.82 -15.62 5.80
N ASN A 168 -30.42 -15.08 6.87
CA ASN A 168 -31.47 -15.78 7.62
C ASN A 168 -32.75 -15.93 6.78
N ASP A 169 -33.16 -14.90 6.05
CA ASP A 169 -34.33 -14.92 5.18
C ASP A 169 -34.16 -15.93 4.03
N PHE A 170 -32.95 -15.98 3.45
CA PHE A 170 -32.62 -16.95 2.41
C PHE A 170 -32.65 -18.37 2.95
N LEU A 171 -32.07 -18.63 4.13
CA LEU A 171 -32.14 -19.94 4.80
C LEU A 171 -33.57 -20.35 5.12
N ALA A 172 -34.40 -19.42 5.61
CA ALA A 172 -35.78 -19.70 5.95
C ALA A 172 -36.58 -20.11 4.71
N SER A 173 -36.37 -19.41 3.59
CA SER A 173 -36.99 -19.73 2.30
C SER A 173 -36.53 -21.08 1.74
N ASN A 174 -35.31 -21.52 2.08
CA ASN A 174 -34.72 -22.78 1.61
C ASN A 174 -34.80 -23.94 2.63
N TYR A 175 -35.39 -23.72 3.81
CA TYR A 175 -35.38 -24.71 4.90
C TYR A 175 -36.00 -26.05 4.49
N GLU A 176 -37.13 -26.02 3.80
CA GLU A 176 -37.81 -27.23 3.32
C GLU A 176 -37.00 -27.98 2.25
N GLN A 177 -36.25 -27.26 1.42
CA GLN A 177 -35.34 -27.87 0.45
C GLN A 177 -34.19 -28.58 1.16
N ILE A 178 -33.53 -27.93 2.12
CA ILE A 178 -32.46 -28.54 2.92
C ILE A 178 -32.94 -29.83 3.58
N ARG A 179 -34.12 -29.80 4.19
CA ARG A 179 -34.74 -30.97 4.83
C ARG A 179 -34.97 -32.12 3.85
N LYS A 180 -35.50 -31.82 2.65
CA LYS A 180 -35.72 -32.82 1.60
C LYS A 180 -34.40 -33.42 1.10
N LEU A 181 -33.40 -32.59 0.83
CA LEU A 181 -32.07 -33.05 0.38
C LEU A 181 -31.43 -33.97 1.43
N PHE A 182 -31.50 -33.60 2.70
CA PHE A 182 -30.94 -34.40 3.78
C PHE A 182 -31.66 -35.75 3.92
N ASN A 183 -32.99 -35.74 4.02
CA ASN A 183 -33.78 -36.96 4.24
C ASN A 183 -33.67 -37.94 3.07
N ASN A 184 -33.62 -37.44 1.83
CA ASN A 184 -33.56 -38.29 0.65
C ASN A 184 -32.13 -38.77 0.33
N GLY A 185 -31.10 -38.00 0.70
CA GLY A 185 -29.72 -38.28 0.32
C GLY A 185 -28.88 -39.03 1.37
N TRP A 186 -29.29 -39.01 2.65
CA TRP A 186 -28.48 -39.55 3.74
C TRP A 186 -28.11 -41.03 3.56
N ASP A 187 -29.08 -41.88 3.23
CA ASP A 187 -28.83 -43.33 3.11
C ASP A 187 -27.81 -43.64 2.01
N GLN A 188 -27.87 -42.91 0.90
CA GLN A 188 -26.91 -43.07 -0.20
C GLN A 188 -25.52 -42.59 0.21
N TYR A 189 -25.42 -41.42 0.86
CA TYR A 189 -24.16 -40.87 1.37
C TYR A 189 -23.50 -41.82 2.38
N ALA A 190 -24.27 -42.30 3.36
CA ALA A 190 -23.80 -43.22 4.38
C ALA A 190 -23.29 -44.54 3.77
N ARG A 191 -24.01 -45.11 2.79
CA ARG A 191 -23.54 -46.32 2.07
C ARG A 191 -22.22 -46.08 1.35
N LYS A 192 -22.05 -44.93 0.70
CA LYS A 192 -20.81 -44.54 0.03
C LYS A 192 -19.65 -44.44 1.03
N LYS A 193 -19.84 -43.75 2.16
CA LYS A 193 -18.79 -43.60 3.20
C LYS A 193 -18.43 -44.91 3.89
N ARG A 194 -19.40 -45.80 4.17
CA ARG A 194 -19.11 -47.16 4.69
C ARG A 194 -18.28 -47.97 3.70
N LYS A 195 -18.59 -47.88 2.40
CA LYS A 195 -17.80 -48.52 1.35
C LYS A 195 -16.38 -47.95 1.30
N GLU A 196 -16.20 -46.63 1.30
CA GLU A 196 -14.89 -45.97 1.32
C GLU A 196 -14.03 -46.41 2.52
N LEU A 197 -14.59 -46.46 3.73
CA LEU A 197 -13.87 -46.91 4.93
C LEU A 197 -13.43 -48.37 4.82
N ARG A 198 -14.33 -49.26 4.36
CA ARG A 198 -14.02 -50.68 4.17
C ARG A 198 -12.95 -50.89 3.10
N ASP A 199 -13.10 -50.24 1.95
CA ASP A 199 -12.19 -50.40 0.81
C ASP A 199 -10.80 -49.80 1.11
N SER A 200 -10.71 -48.83 2.04
CA SER A 200 -9.45 -48.23 2.51
C SER A 200 -8.91 -48.80 3.82
N ASN A 201 -9.55 -49.82 4.39
CA ASN A 201 -9.23 -50.42 5.71
C ASN A 201 -9.03 -49.37 6.83
N ARG A 202 -9.85 -48.31 6.82
CA ARG A 202 -9.81 -47.22 7.82
C ARG A 202 -10.81 -47.46 8.93
N GLU A 203 -10.43 -47.11 10.15
CA GLU A 203 -11.34 -47.12 11.30
C GLU A 203 -12.40 -46.02 11.18
N PRO A 204 -13.60 -46.22 11.74
CA PRO A 204 -14.60 -45.18 11.86
C PRO A 204 -14.12 -43.97 12.69
N PRO A 205 -14.71 -42.78 12.51
CA PRO A 205 -14.41 -41.61 13.33
C PRO A 205 -14.69 -41.85 14.82
N LYS A 206 -13.86 -41.25 15.69
CA LYS A 206 -13.98 -41.36 17.17
C LYS A 206 -15.32 -40.87 17.73
N GLU A 207 -15.90 -39.85 17.10
CA GLU A 207 -17.20 -39.28 17.48
C GLU A 207 -18.38 -40.21 17.18
N GLY A 208 -18.15 -41.32 16.47
CA GLY A 208 -19.17 -42.23 15.95
C GLY A 208 -19.46 -41.98 14.47
N PHE A 209 -19.76 -43.06 13.73
CA PHE A 209 -20.01 -42.99 12.29
C PHE A 209 -21.20 -42.09 11.95
N GLU A 210 -22.33 -42.25 12.64
CA GLU A 210 -23.57 -41.53 12.33
C GLU A 210 -23.45 -40.03 12.61
N SER A 211 -22.97 -39.63 13.79
CA SER A 211 -22.80 -38.22 14.17
C SER A 211 -21.85 -37.48 13.23
N PHE A 212 -20.66 -38.04 13.00
CA PHE A 212 -19.63 -37.41 12.17
C PHE A 212 -20.08 -37.26 10.72
N TYR A 213 -20.55 -38.33 10.07
CA TYR A 213 -20.91 -38.25 8.65
C TYR A 213 -22.26 -37.57 8.41
N ARG A 214 -23.20 -37.58 9.37
CA ARG A 214 -24.44 -36.78 9.26
C ARG A 214 -24.13 -35.29 9.32
N ARG A 215 -23.22 -34.88 10.21
CA ARG A 215 -22.71 -33.50 10.25
C ARG A 215 -22.10 -33.12 8.91
N GLN A 216 -21.14 -33.89 8.41
CA GLN A 216 -20.48 -33.61 7.12
C GLN A 216 -21.48 -33.51 5.98
N PHE A 217 -22.44 -34.44 5.89
CA PHE A 217 -23.43 -34.42 4.83
C PHE A 217 -24.36 -33.20 4.90
N LEU A 218 -24.77 -32.82 6.11
CA LEU A 218 -25.59 -31.63 6.31
C LEU A 218 -24.80 -30.34 6.00
N GLU A 219 -23.52 -30.28 6.39
CA GLU A 219 -22.61 -29.18 6.03
C GLU A 219 -22.37 -29.09 4.52
N GLU A 220 -22.28 -30.22 3.81
CA GLU A 220 -22.19 -30.24 2.34
C GLU A 220 -23.44 -29.61 1.69
N ILE A 221 -24.63 -29.96 2.19
CA ILE A 221 -25.91 -29.39 1.72
C ILE A 221 -25.96 -27.88 2.02
N ILE A 222 -25.63 -27.47 3.24
CA ILE A 222 -25.60 -26.04 3.61
C ILE A 222 -24.56 -25.30 2.78
N GLY A 223 -23.44 -25.94 2.45
CA GLY A 223 -22.44 -25.42 1.53
C GLY A 223 -23.02 -25.13 0.15
N ASP A 224 -23.80 -26.06 -0.41
CA ASP A 224 -24.47 -25.84 -1.71
C ASP A 224 -25.51 -24.71 -1.65
N ILE A 225 -26.25 -24.59 -0.53
CA ILE A 225 -27.15 -23.46 -0.28
C ILE A 225 -26.39 -22.14 -0.16
N THR A 226 -25.23 -22.14 0.51
CA THR A 226 -24.35 -20.96 0.62
C THR A 226 -23.84 -20.52 -0.74
N VAL A 227 -23.50 -21.46 -1.64
CA VAL A 227 -23.14 -21.10 -3.03
C VAL A 227 -24.35 -20.51 -3.76
N SER A 228 -25.54 -21.07 -3.54
CA SER A 228 -26.79 -20.60 -4.17
C SER A 228 -27.18 -19.19 -3.71
N PHE A 229 -26.94 -18.84 -2.45
CA PHE A 229 -27.12 -17.49 -1.89
C PHE A 229 -26.48 -16.39 -2.74
N PHE A 230 -25.32 -16.67 -3.35
CA PHE A 230 -24.59 -15.74 -4.21
C PHE A 230 -24.90 -15.91 -5.72
N LYS A 231 -25.44 -17.05 -6.15
CA LYS A 231 -25.71 -17.34 -7.56
C LYS A 231 -27.14 -17.03 -8.00
N GLU A 232 -28.10 -17.18 -7.09
CA GLU A 232 -29.51 -16.92 -7.38
C GLU A 232 -29.81 -15.43 -7.54
N ASN A 233 -31.02 -15.13 -8.05
CA ASN A 233 -31.52 -13.77 -8.24
C ASN A 233 -30.53 -12.88 -9.03
N ASN A 234 -29.97 -13.40 -10.12
CA ASN A 234 -28.99 -12.73 -10.97
C ASN A 234 -27.78 -12.20 -10.17
N HIS A 235 -27.25 -13.00 -9.26
CA HIS A 235 -26.09 -12.67 -8.43
C HIS A 235 -26.28 -11.48 -7.48
N LYS A 236 -27.51 -11.14 -7.09
CA LYS A 236 -27.83 -9.97 -6.23
C LYS A 236 -26.88 -9.83 -5.03
N ASN A 237 -26.69 -10.89 -4.24
CA ASN A 237 -25.88 -10.83 -3.02
C ASN A 237 -24.38 -10.76 -3.31
N LEU A 238 -23.93 -11.39 -4.39
CA LEU A 238 -22.54 -11.28 -4.84
C LEU A 238 -22.24 -9.86 -5.33
N LEU A 239 -23.14 -9.28 -6.12
CA LEU A 239 -23.04 -7.90 -6.59
C LEU A 239 -23.09 -6.91 -5.43
N THR A 240 -23.92 -7.17 -4.41
CA THR A 240 -23.97 -6.36 -3.19
C THR A 240 -22.62 -6.38 -2.47
N TYR A 241 -22.02 -7.56 -2.30
CA TYR A 241 -20.68 -7.69 -1.73
C TYR A 241 -19.61 -6.98 -2.56
N MET A 242 -19.62 -7.16 -3.88
CA MET A 242 -18.67 -6.50 -4.78
C MET A 242 -18.80 -4.97 -4.73
N ASN A 243 -20.03 -4.44 -4.68
CA ASN A 243 -20.28 -3.00 -4.57
C ASN A 243 -19.80 -2.45 -3.22
N HIS A 244 -19.98 -3.21 -2.14
CA HIS A 244 -19.43 -2.87 -0.82
C HIS A 244 -17.90 -2.73 -0.88
N LEU A 245 -17.19 -3.74 -1.41
CA LEU A 245 -15.73 -3.67 -1.58
C LEU A 245 -15.29 -2.48 -2.46
N ASN A 246 -16.10 -2.14 -3.46
CA ASN A 246 -15.82 -1.03 -4.37
C ASN A 246 -16.22 0.37 -3.83
N THR A 247 -16.74 0.47 -2.61
CA THR A 247 -17.17 1.76 -2.04
C THR A 247 -15.98 2.56 -1.51
N SER A 248 -15.61 3.62 -2.22
CA SER A 248 -14.50 4.51 -1.84
C SER A 248 -14.71 5.18 -0.47
N TYR A 249 -13.61 5.54 0.18
CA TYR A 249 -13.50 6.36 1.40
C TYR A 249 -14.09 5.81 2.70
N HIS A 250 -15.11 4.95 2.62
CA HIS A 250 -15.80 4.41 3.79
C HIS A 250 -15.55 2.92 4.03
N GLN A 251 -14.96 2.21 3.06
CA GLN A 251 -14.65 0.79 3.19
C GLN A 251 -13.15 0.55 3.09
N TRP A 252 -12.59 0.00 4.17
CA TRP A 252 -11.17 -0.33 4.27
C TRP A 252 -10.86 -1.61 3.51
N GLY A 253 -9.74 -1.61 2.78
CA GLY A 253 -9.25 -2.82 2.13
C GLY A 253 -8.76 -3.85 3.15
N THR A 254 -9.15 -5.11 2.96
CA THR A 254 -8.73 -6.24 3.81
C THR A 254 -7.59 -7.04 3.20
N GLU A 255 -6.88 -7.81 4.02
CA GLU A 255 -5.88 -8.78 3.56
C GLU A 255 -6.48 -9.79 2.56
N GLU A 256 -7.75 -10.18 2.74
CA GLU A 256 -8.48 -11.07 1.82
C GLU A 256 -8.51 -10.50 0.39
N THR A 257 -9.02 -9.27 0.24
CA THR A 257 -9.12 -8.62 -1.07
C THR A 257 -7.73 -8.36 -1.66
N LEU A 258 -6.76 -7.99 -0.82
CA LEU A 258 -5.37 -7.80 -1.24
C LEU A 258 -4.77 -9.06 -1.87
N MET A 259 -4.93 -10.23 -1.24
CA MET A 259 -4.37 -11.47 -1.77
C MET A 259 -5.03 -11.89 -3.09
N ILE A 260 -6.35 -11.76 -3.20
CA ILE A 260 -7.07 -12.04 -4.45
C ILE A 260 -6.61 -11.09 -5.57
N MET A 261 -6.55 -9.80 -5.26
CA MET A 261 -6.09 -8.75 -6.17
C MET A 261 -4.67 -9.04 -6.66
N HIS A 262 -3.76 -9.35 -5.74
CA HIS A 262 -2.35 -9.60 -6.03
C HIS A 262 -2.15 -10.81 -6.94
N ASN A 263 -2.80 -11.94 -6.64
CA ASN A 263 -2.68 -13.16 -7.45
C ASN A 263 -3.28 -12.98 -8.84
N LYS A 264 -4.44 -12.33 -8.94
CA LYS A 264 -5.11 -12.09 -10.23
C LYS A 264 -4.38 -11.04 -11.06
N LEU A 265 -3.79 -10.02 -10.44
CA LEU A 265 -2.98 -9.03 -11.15
C LEU A 265 -1.74 -9.67 -11.79
N GLN A 266 -1.14 -10.68 -11.15
CA GLN A 266 -0.02 -11.46 -11.70
C GLN A 266 -0.44 -12.49 -12.76
N LYS A 267 -1.75 -12.67 -12.95
CA LYS A 267 -2.37 -13.74 -13.75
C LYS A 267 -1.89 -15.13 -13.28
N GLU A 268 -2.25 -15.48 -12.04
CA GLU A 268 -2.11 -16.84 -11.51
C GLU A 268 -2.82 -17.86 -12.41
N ILE A 269 -2.08 -18.88 -12.84
CA ILE A 269 -2.55 -20.02 -13.62
C ILE A 269 -2.40 -21.27 -12.75
N ARG A 270 -3.50 -22.03 -12.62
CA ARG A 270 -3.54 -23.30 -11.89
C ARG A 270 -3.55 -24.45 -12.88
N GLU A 271 -2.48 -25.22 -12.94
CA GLU A 271 -2.37 -26.38 -13.82
C GLU A 271 -2.37 -27.66 -13.01
N THR A 272 -3.19 -28.64 -13.41
CA THR A 272 -3.12 -29.98 -12.83
C THR A 272 -2.04 -30.77 -13.56
N VAL A 273 -0.97 -31.10 -12.83
CA VAL A 273 0.16 -31.90 -13.32
C VAL A 273 0.15 -33.27 -12.66
N LYS A 274 0.48 -34.30 -13.44
CA LYS A 274 0.62 -35.66 -12.92
C LYS A 274 2.02 -35.86 -12.39
N VAL A 275 2.14 -36.18 -11.10
CA VAL A 275 3.43 -36.39 -10.45
C VAL A 275 3.51 -37.82 -9.96
N ASP A 276 4.60 -38.52 -10.31
CA ASP A 276 4.91 -39.83 -9.75
C ASP A 276 5.52 -39.64 -8.35
N ILE A 277 4.81 -40.14 -7.34
CA ILE A 277 5.29 -40.19 -5.97
C ILE A 277 5.38 -41.66 -5.57
N LYS A 278 6.60 -42.20 -5.63
CA LYS A 278 6.92 -43.58 -5.22
C LYS A 278 6.13 -44.64 -5.99
N GLY A 279 5.98 -44.47 -7.30
CA GLY A 279 5.26 -45.39 -8.19
C GLY A 279 3.75 -45.18 -8.22
N LYS A 280 3.25 -44.09 -7.61
CA LYS A 280 1.83 -43.72 -7.64
C LYS A 280 1.67 -42.37 -8.35
N ILE A 281 0.92 -42.36 -9.43
CA ILE A 281 0.57 -41.14 -10.15
C ILE A 281 -0.49 -40.40 -9.33
N GLU A 282 -0.15 -39.19 -8.88
CA GLU A 282 -1.07 -38.29 -8.18
C GLU A 282 -1.20 -36.99 -8.96
N ASP A 283 -2.43 -36.49 -9.07
CA ASP A 283 -2.69 -35.15 -9.60
C ASP A 283 -2.25 -34.11 -8.56
N ARG A 284 -1.41 -33.18 -8.97
CA ARG A 284 -0.99 -32.03 -8.16
C ARG A 284 -1.31 -30.73 -8.88
N ILE A 285 -1.68 -29.71 -8.11
CA ILE A 285 -1.85 -28.37 -8.64
C ILE A 285 -0.49 -27.68 -8.62
N GLN A 286 -0.04 -27.24 -9.79
CA GLN A 286 1.11 -26.35 -9.97
C GLN A 286 0.60 -24.93 -10.27
N LEU A 287 1.22 -23.94 -9.62
CA LEU A 287 0.91 -22.53 -9.82
C LEU A 287 1.99 -21.89 -10.69
N HIS A 288 1.56 -21.16 -11.72
CA HIS A 288 2.41 -20.33 -12.57
C HIS A 288 1.87 -18.91 -12.64
N TYR A 289 2.73 -17.93 -12.91
CA TYR A 289 2.36 -16.52 -13.02
C TYR A 289 2.93 -15.93 -14.31
N GLU A 290 2.15 -15.14 -15.04
CA GLU A 290 2.63 -14.45 -16.24
C GLU A 290 3.60 -13.30 -15.88
N THR A 291 3.31 -12.61 -14.77
CA THR A 291 4.16 -11.52 -14.26
C THR A 291 4.38 -11.76 -12.76
N PRO A 292 5.35 -12.62 -12.38
CA PRO A 292 5.60 -12.94 -10.98
C PRO A 292 6.12 -11.71 -10.22
N ILE A 293 5.45 -11.38 -9.12
CA ILE A 293 5.76 -10.28 -8.20
C ILE A 293 5.57 -10.83 -6.79
N SER A 294 6.65 -10.95 -6.03
CA SER A 294 6.58 -11.44 -4.64
C SER A 294 6.09 -10.37 -3.66
N LEU A 295 5.07 -10.68 -2.87
CA LEU A 295 4.50 -9.81 -1.83
C LEU A 295 4.88 -10.30 -0.43
N GLN A 296 5.37 -9.40 0.42
CA GLN A 296 5.56 -9.65 1.85
C GLN A 296 4.70 -8.69 2.69
N LEU A 297 4.00 -9.25 3.68
CA LEU A 297 3.19 -8.48 4.62
C LEU A 297 3.92 -8.29 5.94
N TYR A 298 3.87 -7.06 6.44
CA TYR A 298 4.34 -6.66 7.75
C TYR A 298 3.13 -6.26 8.61
N ARG A 299 3.21 -6.52 9.91
CA ARG A 299 2.28 -6.04 10.91
C ARG A 299 3.05 -5.24 11.95
N ASN A 300 2.72 -3.96 12.08
CA ASN A 300 3.39 -3.03 13.01
C ASN A 300 4.93 -3.03 12.86
N GLY A 301 5.41 -3.07 11.62
CA GLY A 301 6.84 -3.07 11.31
C GLY A 301 7.54 -4.43 11.46
N VAL A 302 6.80 -5.49 11.76
CA VAL A 302 7.35 -6.86 11.89
C VAL A 302 6.86 -7.72 10.72
N PRO A 303 7.76 -8.40 9.97
CA PRO A 303 7.34 -9.28 8.89
C PRO A 303 6.55 -10.48 9.43
N TYR A 304 5.47 -10.85 8.73
CA TYR A 304 4.66 -12.01 9.12
C TYR A 304 5.42 -13.34 8.95
N PHE A 305 6.27 -13.44 7.92
CA PHE A 305 7.21 -14.55 7.70
C PHE A 305 8.62 -14.02 7.42
N SER A 306 9.65 -14.78 7.80
CA SER A 306 11.04 -14.35 7.63
C SER A 306 11.43 -14.32 6.15
N SER A 307 12.15 -13.28 5.70
CA SER A 307 12.63 -13.20 4.31
C SER A 307 13.71 -14.24 3.99
N GLU A 308 14.37 -14.79 5.02
CA GLU A 308 15.38 -15.84 4.86
C GLU A 308 14.78 -17.16 4.37
N GLU A 309 13.49 -17.40 4.63
CA GLU A 309 12.76 -18.60 4.21
C GLU A 309 12.03 -18.43 2.87
N HIS A 310 11.73 -17.19 2.46
CA HIS A 310 10.80 -16.89 1.36
C HIS A 310 11.39 -16.03 0.22
N GLY A 311 12.66 -15.67 0.29
CA GLY A 311 13.34 -14.87 -0.74
C GLY A 311 13.21 -13.36 -0.53
N GLU A 312 13.83 -12.59 -1.43
CA GLU A 312 13.75 -11.11 -1.42
C GLU A 312 12.40 -10.67 -2.01
N PRO A 313 11.58 -9.89 -1.27
CA PRO A 313 10.28 -9.45 -1.75
C PRO A 313 10.39 -8.33 -2.79
N ASP A 314 9.51 -8.38 -3.78
CA ASP A 314 9.36 -7.34 -4.80
C ASP A 314 8.54 -6.15 -4.29
N ILE A 315 7.49 -6.45 -3.50
CA ILE A 315 6.58 -5.49 -2.88
C ILE A 315 6.45 -5.84 -1.39
N ILE A 316 6.53 -4.82 -0.54
CA ILE A 316 6.29 -4.95 0.89
C ILE A 316 5.20 -3.99 1.32
N LEU A 317 4.20 -4.50 2.05
CA LEU A 317 3.14 -3.72 2.65
C LEU A 317 3.12 -3.91 4.16
N ASN A 318 2.87 -2.83 4.90
CA ASN A 318 2.78 -2.86 6.35
C ASN A 318 1.38 -2.44 6.80
N ASN A 319 0.69 -3.33 7.50
CA ASN A 319 -0.52 -3.01 8.26
C ASN A 319 -0.12 -2.44 9.63
N SER A 320 -0.53 -1.21 9.91
CA SER A 320 -0.29 -0.50 11.17
C SER A 320 -1.57 -0.43 11.98
N GLY A 321 -1.57 -1.07 13.15
CA GLY A 321 -2.65 -1.05 14.13
C GLY A 321 -4.00 -1.55 13.60
N ASN A 322 -4.01 -2.37 12.53
CA ASN A 322 -5.24 -2.78 11.83
C ASN A 322 -6.11 -1.61 11.34
N SER A 323 -5.47 -0.45 11.11
CA SER A 323 -6.16 0.81 10.79
C SER A 323 -5.57 1.54 9.60
N HIS A 324 -4.29 1.28 9.29
CA HIS A 324 -3.59 1.93 8.21
C HIS A 324 -2.68 0.97 7.45
N TRP A 325 -2.50 1.22 6.16
CA TRP A 325 -1.61 0.45 5.30
C TRP A 325 -0.53 1.36 4.73
N LEU A 326 0.72 0.91 4.76
CA LEU A 326 1.90 1.66 4.35
C LEU A 326 2.74 0.85 3.36
N SER A 327 3.49 1.54 2.51
CA SER A 327 4.47 0.92 1.60
C SER A 327 5.84 0.88 2.26
N TYR A 328 6.49 -0.28 2.26
CA TYR A 328 7.89 -0.41 2.66
C TYR A 328 8.75 -0.65 1.41
N ILE A 329 9.75 0.22 1.19
CA ILE A 329 10.60 0.22 0.01
C ILE A 329 12.05 -0.07 0.41
N ASP A 330 12.71 -0.98 -0.29
CA ASP A 330 14.12 -1.28 -0.04
C ASP A 330 15.01 -0.09 -0.44
N SER A 331 15.75 0.44 0.54
CA SER A 331 16.67 1.57 0.41
C SER A 331 17.85 1.37 -0.54
N THR A 332 18.19 0.13 -0.88
CA THR A 332 19.36 -0.16 -1.71
C THR A 332 19.28 0.43 -3.12
N ALA A 333 18.09 0.87 -3.56
CA ALA A 333 17.88 1.52 -4.84
C ALA A 333 17.72 3.07 -4.80
N HIS A 334 17.55 3.72 -3.62
CA HIS A 334 17.11 5.14 -3.57
C HIS A 334 17.76 6.00 -2.45
N SER A 335 18.86 5.56 -1.83
CA SER A 335 19.29 6.10 -0.51
C SER A 335 20.44 7.12 -0.50
N VAL A 336 20.65 7.91 -1.55
CA VAL A 336 21.60 9.04 -1.47
C VAL A 336 20.83 10.33 -1.74
N ILE A 337 20.43 11.04 -0.67
CA ILE A 337 20.15 12.48 -0.78
C ILE A 337 21.45 13.10 -1.29
N THR A 338 21.43 13.56 -2.53
CA THR A 338 22.59 14.21 -3.13
C THR A 338 22.73 15.62 -2.57
N ARG A 339 23.91 16.22 -2.73
CA ARG A 339 24.10 17.63 -2.37
C ARG A 339 23.14 18.56 -3.10
N ASN A 340 22.73 18.21 -4.33
CA ASN A 340 21.76 19.00 -5.07
C ASN A 340 20.36 18.89 -4.48
N ASP A 341 19.95 17.70 -4.07
CA ASP A 341 18.64 17.51 -3.42
C ASP A 341 18.54 18.33 -2.12
N LEU A 342 19.65 18.49 -1.37
CA LEU A 342 19.69 19.38 -0.21
C LEU A 342 19.42 20.85 -0.57
N LEU A 343 19.99 21.32 -1.69
CA LEU A 343 19.80 22.69 -2.17
C LEU A 343 18.37 22.91 -2.68
N ASP A 344 17.76 21.90 -3.29
CA ASP A 344 16.35 21.92 -3.69
C ASP A 344 15.44 21.98 -2.46
N ILE A 345 15.70 21.13 -1.44
CA ILE A 345 14.92 21.07 -0.20
C ILE A 345 14.89 22.40 0.54
N VAL A 346 16.03 23.09 0.65
CA VAL A 346 16.09 24.39 1.34
C VAL A 346 15.63 25.56 0.46
N GLY A 347 15.33 25.31 -0.82
CA GLY A 347 14.86 26.31 -1.78
C GLY A 347 15.96 27.16 -2.43
N PHE A 348 17.24 26.84 -2.20
CA PHE A 348 18.36 27.62 -2.74
C PHE A 348 18.34 27.68 -4.27
N ASN A 349 18.12 26.54 -4.93
CA ASN A 349 18.06 26.47 -6.40
C ASN A 349 16.91 27.33 -6.98
N GLY A 350 15.74 27.29 -6.37
CA GLY A 350 14.59 28.10 -6.81
C GLY A 350 14.82 29.61 -6.68
N TYR A 351 15.47 30.06 -5.60
CA TYR A 351 15.82 31.48 -5.46
C TYR A 351 16.99 31.90 -6.35
N LEU A 352 17.91 31.00 -6.66
CA LEU A 352 18.99 31.25 -7.62
C LEU A 352 18.44 31.43 -9.05
N GLU A 353 17.42 30.66 -9.44
CA GLU A 353 16.72 30.85 -10.72
C GLU A 353 15.94 32.17 -10.78
N LYS A 354 15.28 32.58 -9.69
CA LYS A 354 14.63 33.89 -9.60
C LYS A 354 15.64 35.03 -9.76
N LEU A 355 16.84 34.88 -9.20
CA LEU A 355 17.94 35.84 -9.38
C LEU A 355 18.37 35.92 -10.85
N LEU A 356 18.52 34.78 -11.54
CA LEU A 356 18.82 34.73 -12.98
C LEU A 356 17.74 35.39 -13.83
N ALA A 357 16.46 35.15 -13.51
CA ALA A 357 15.36 35.76 -14.24
C ALA A 357 15.40 37.30 -14.13
N LYS A 358 15.71 37.82 -12.94
CA LYS A 358 15.91 39.26 -12.71
C LYS A 358 17.13 39.81 -13.44
N SER A 359 18.25 39.07 -13.46
CA SER A 359 19.47 39.49 -14.17
C SER A 359 19.36 39.46 -15.70
N LYS A 360 18.25 38.96 -16.26
CA LYS A 360 17.96 38.99 -17.70
C LYS A 360 16.95 40.09 -18.07
N ASN A 361 16.50 40.87 -17.11
CA ASN A 361 15.60 41.98 -17.36
C ASN A 361 16.42 43.22 -17.77
N ASP A 362 16.52 43.48 -19.08
CA ASP A 362 17.25 44.63 -19.62
C ASP A 362 16.69 46.00 -19.18
N GLN A 363 15.49 46.03 -18.59
CA GLN A 363 14.89 47.23 -18.00
C GLN A 363 15.32 47.46 -16.54
N ASP A 364 16.00 46.51 -15.92
CA ASP A 364 16.51 46.62 -14.56
C ASP A 364 17.91 47.28 -14.58
N PRO A 365 18.08 48.48 -14.00
CA PRO A 365 19.39 49.14 -13.96
C PRO A 365 20.46 48.32 -13.23
N MET A 366 20.07 47.35 -12.40
CA MET A 366 20.96 46.46 -11.65
C MET A 366 21.24 45.13 -12.35
N SER A 367 20.69 44.91 -13.56
CA SER A 367 20.79 43.64 -14.31
C SER A 367 22.22 43.12 -14.42
N ALA A 368 23.18 44.01 -14.70
CA ALA A 368 24.60 43.64 -14.83
C ALA A 368 25.22 43.14 -13.52
N ASP A 369 24.90 43.76 -12.38
CA ASP A 369 25.45 43.36 -11.08
C ASP A 369 24.73 42.12 -10.52
N LEU A 370 23.43 41.97 -10.80
CA LEU A 370 22.69 40.73 -10.53
C LEU A 370 23.25 39.55 -11.34
N SER A 371 23.65 39.79 -12.60
CA SER A 371 24.24 38.74 -13.43
C SER A 371 25.60 38.29 -12.87
N LYS A 372 26.42 39.21 -12.36
CA LYS A 372 27.69 38.88 -11.69
C LYS A 372 27.45 38.11 -10.39
N LEU A 373 26.46 38.52 -9.60
CA LEU A 373 26.08 37.85 -8.36
C LEU A 373 25.62 36.41 -8.63
N TYR A 374 24.73 36.22 -9.61
CA TYR A 374 24.28 34.91 -10.04
C TYR A 374 25.46 34.02 -10.47
N GLN A 375 26.38 34.54 -11.30
CA GLN A 375 27.54 33.77 -11.75
C GLN A 375 28.39 33.27 -10.58
N ARG A 376 28.75 34.16 -9.65
CA ARG A 376 29.55 33.79 -8.46
C ARG A 376 28.84 32.74 -7.58
N LEU A 377 27.54 32.92 -7.35
CA LEU A 377 26.77 31.95 -6.55
C LEU A 377 26.62 30.60 -7.26
N ASN A 378 26.44 30.61 -8.58
CA ASN A 378 26.34 29.37 -9.35
C ASN A 378 27.69 28.65 -9.43
N GLU A 379 28.82 29.36 -9.55
CA GLU A 379 30.16 28.76 -9.47
C GLU A 379 30.39 28.05 -8.14
N GLU A 380 30.05 28.70 -7.02
CA GLU A 380 30.16 28.08 -5.71
C GLU A 380 29.18 26.92 -5.51
N LYS A 381 27.99 27.00 -6.12
CA LYS A 381 27.05 25.87 -6.17
C LYS A 381 27.69 24.68 -6.88
N GLU A 382 28.23 24.85 -8.08
CA GLU A 382 28.87 23.77 -8.83
C GLU A 382 30.08 23.21 -8.06
N ASN A 383 30.90 24.08 -7.45
CA ASN A 383 32.00 23.67 -6.57
C ASN A 383 31.49 22.81 -5.41
N TYR A 384 30.42 23.22 -4.72
CA TYR A 384 29.81 22.43 -3.66
C TYR A 384 29.25 21.09 -4.16
N LEU A 385 28.66 21.04 -5.36
CA LEU A 385 28.11 19.80 -5.91
C LEU A 385 29.20 18.78 -6.26
N PHE A 386 30.34 19.24 -6.80
CA PHE A 386 31.38 18.36 -7.35
C PHE A 386 32.61 18.16 -6.46
N ASN A 387 32.92 19.09 -5.56
CA ASN A 387 34.07 19.00 -4.67
C ASN A 387 33.68 18.45 -3.30
N SER A 388 33.95 17.16 -3.06
CA SER A 388 33.60 16.47 -1.82
C SER A 388 34.22 17.08 -0.55
N GLU A 389 35.30 17.85 -0.67
CA GLU A 389 35.95 18.54 0.45
C GLU A 389 35.15 19.75 0.96
N VAL A 390 34.29 20.34 0.12
CA VAL A 390 33.45 21.47 0.52
C VAL A 390 32.31 20.98 1.42
N THR A 391 32.34 21.39 2.68
CA THR A 391 31.27 21.09 3.65
C THR A 391 30.07 22.02 3.45
N ARG A 392 28.91 21.65 4.04
CA ARG A 392 27.71 22.53 4.05
C ARG A 392 28.02 23.89 4.65
N GLU A 393 28.73 23.90 5.78
CA GLU A 393 29.18 25.10 6.49
C GLU A 393 30.14 25.94 5.63
N GLY A 394 31.09 25.28 4.95
CA GLY A 394 32.02 25.95 4.03
C GLY A 394 31.30 26.65 2.87
N PHE A 395 30.38 25.93 2.20
CA PHE A 395 29.55 26.48 1.14
C PHE A 395 28.70 27.66 1.63
N ALA A 396 27.98 27.49 2.75
CA ALA A 396 27.14 28.54 3.31
C ALA A 396 27.93 29.79 3.71
N THR A 397 29.13 29.62 4.27
CA THR A 397 30.01 30.73 4.66
C THR A 397 30.44 31.54 3.44
N ILE A 398 30.86 30.88 2.36
CA ILE A 398 31.31 31.54 1.13
C ILE A 398 30.13 32.27 0.48
N CYS A 399 29.00 31.61 0.30
CA CYS A 399 27.81 32.23 -0.30
C CYS A 399 27.27 33.38 0.55
N ASN A 400 27.27 33.27 1.88
CA ASN A 400 26.85 34.37 2.76
C ASN A 400 27.77 35.58 2.63
N THR A 401 29.08 35.36 2.47
CA THR A 401 30.05 36.44 2.21
C THR A 401 29.76 37.13 0.88
N ILE A 402 29.49 36.35 -0.17
CA ILE A 402 29.13 36.88 -1.50
C ILE A 402 27.84 37.72 -1.43
N LEU A 403 26.81 37.21 -0.75
CA LEU A 403 25.51 37.88 -0.59
C LEU A 403 25.63 39.15 0.26
N SER A 404 26.44 39.13 1.32
CA SER A 404 26.67 40.30 2.18
C SER A 404 27.37 41.43 1.40
N GLN A 405 28.39 41.11 0.61
CA GLN A 405 29.07 42.08 -0.26
C GLN A 405 28.12 42.68 -1.30
N ALA A 406 27.23 41.87 -1.89
CA ALA A 406 26.25 42.37 -2.84
C ALA A 406 25.20 43.30 -2.19
N ASN A 407 24.91 43.06 -0.90
CA ASN A 407 23.96 43.87 -0.13
C ASN A 407 24.51 45.27 0.21
N GLU A 408 25.83 45.46 0.12
CA GLU A 408 26.50 46.77 0.29
C GLU A 408 26.49 47.62 -0.99
N ILE A 409 26.02 47.09 -2.13
CA ILE A 409 25.94 47.84 -3.39
C ILE A 409 24.77 48.84 -3.32
N GLU A 410 25.10 50.12 -3.49
CA GLU A 410 24.14 51.22 -3.47
C GLU A 410 23.08 51.05 -4.58
N GLY A 411 21.79 51.11 -4.23
CA GLY A 411 20.67 50.91 -5.16
C GLY A 411 20.07 49.48 -5.20
N LEU A 412 20.80 48.47 -4.73
CA LEU A 412 20.31 47.08 -4.69
C LEU A 412 19.26 46.87 -3.58
N GLN A 413 19.37 47.62 -2.48
CA GLN A 413 18.38 47.63 -1.39
C GLN A 413 17.12 48.43 -1.71
N ASP A 414 17.19 49.40 -2.63
CA ASP A 414 16.03 50.24 -2.98
C ASP A 414 14.99 49.47 -3.80
N GLN A 415 15.40 48.35 -4.41
CA GLN A 415 14.50 47.43 -5.09
C GLN A 415 14.01 46.33 -4.14
N LYS A 416 12.86 46.56 -3.51
CA LYS A 416 12.22 45.62 -2.57
C LYS A 416 12.23 44.16 -3.06
N SER A 417 11.82 43.92 -4.31
CA SER A 417 11.74 42.56 -4.86
C SER A 417 13.10 41.86 -5.02
N THR A 418 14.20 42.60 -5.10
CA THR A 418 15.56 42.07 -5.24
C THR A 418 16.16 41.81 -3.86
N ALA A 419 15.95 42.72 -2.91
CA ALA A 419 16.29 42.52 -1.50
C ALA A 419 15.59 41.28 -0.90
N ASP A 420 14.33 41.02 -1.28
CA ASP A 420 13.57 39.84 -0.86
C ASP A 420 14.23 38.53 -1.32
N VAL A 421 14.74 38.49 -2.56
CA VAL A 421 15.43 37.30 -3.13
C VAL A 421 16.76 37.06 -2.41
N ILE A 422 17.55 38.11 -2.20
CA ILE A 422 18.84 38.01 -1.49
C ILE A 422 18.64 37.53 -0.06
N SER A 423 17.66 38.10 0.66
CA SER A 423 17.32 37.70 2.03
C SER A 423 16.86 36.25 2.09
N SER A 424 16.08 35.81 1.10
CA SER A 424 15.63 34.42 1.01
C SER A 424 16.80 33.46 0.76
N LEU A 425 17.78 33.83 -0.09
CA LEU A 425 18.99 33.03 -0.29
C LEU A 425 19.79 32.86 1.00
N ILE A 426 19.97 33.93 1.79
CA ILE A 426 20.64 33.86 3.10
C ILE A 426 19.92 32.89 4.04
N ASN A 427 18.58 32.93 4.07
CA ASN A 427 17.80 31.99 4.88
C ASN A 427 17.96 30.54 4.42
N CYS A 428 18.05 30.29 3.11
CA CYS A 428 18.32 28.95 2.58
C CYS A 428 19.67 28.41 3.10
N LEU A 429 20.70 29.25 3.14
CA LEU A 429 22.03 28.89 3.65
C LEU A 429 22.00 28.57 5.15
N TYR A 430 21.25 29.37 5.92
CA TYR A 430 21.04 29.09 7.35
C TYR A 430 20.38 27.71 7.54
N LEU A 431 19.28 27.44 6.84
CA LEU A 431 18.58 26.15 6.92
C LEU A 431 19.47 24.98 6.51
N LEU A 432 20.30 25.13 5.48
CA LEU A 432 21.23 24.11 5.02
C LEU A 432 22.23 23.69 6.11
N CYS A 433 22.63 24.64 6.97
CA CYS A 433 23.54 24.41 8.09
C CYS A 433 22.83 23.89 9.34
N THR A 434 21.62 24.35 9.63
CA THR A 434 20.95 24.05 10.90
C THR A 434 20.03 22.83 10.88
N LEU A 435 19.62 22.36 9.70
CA LEU A 435 18.76 21.17 9.57
C LEU A 435 19.57 19.87 9.64
N ASP A 436 19.08 18.94 10.46
CA ASP A 436 19.55 17.55 10.48
C ASP A 436 18.85 16.71 9.40
N PHE A 437 19.45 16.69 8.21
CA PHE A 437 18.93 15.93 7.06
C PHE A 437 19.01 14.40 7.23
N LYS A 438 19.66 13.88 8.29
CA LYS A 438 19.69 12.42 8.54
C LYS A 438 18.33 11.87 8.94
N ASN A 439 17.45 12.73 9.46
CA ASN A 439 16.11 12.40 9.93
C ASN A 439 14.99 13.01 9.06
N LEU A 440 15.34 13.54 7.88
CA LEU A 440 14.41 14.21 6.94
C LEU A 440 13.17 13.34 6.63
N PHE A 441 13.35 12.03 6.48
CA PHE A 441 12.27 11.09 6.13
C PHE A 441 11.58 10.44 7.34
N SER A 442 12.04 10.70 8.57
CA SER A 442 11.43 10.14 9.80
C SER A 442 10.49 11.13 10.50
N GLY A 443 10.31 12.33 9.94
CA GLY A 443 9.43 13.36 10.46
C GLY A 443 9.84 13.97 11.81
N ASN A 444 11.06 13.69 12.27
CA ASN A 444 11.62 14.26 13.50
C ASN A 444 12.72 15.25 13.14
N TRP A 445 12.38 16.53 13.16
CA TRP A 445 13.30 17.62 12.86
C TRP A 445 13.78 18.22 14.16
N SER A 446 15.09 18.20 14.36
CA SER A 446 15.74 19.01 15.37
C SER A 446 16.56 20.07 14.65
N VAL A 447 16.23 21.34 14.90
CA VAL A 447 17.12 22.45 14.56
C VAL A 447 18.31 22.33 15.50
N VAL A 448 19.43 21.87 14.96
CA VAL A 448 20.71 21.99 15.66
C VAL A 448 21.11 23.45 15.48
N ASN A 449 21.50 24.14 16.54
CA ASN A 449 22.00 25.52 16.45
C ASN A 449 23.54 25.52 16.52
N PRO A 450 24.25 25.61 15.38
CA PRO A 450 25.68 25.88 15.34
C PRO A 450 25.91 27.35 14.93
N LEU A 451 26.47 28.14 15.85
CA LEU A 451 26.70 29.59 15.79
C LEU A 451 27.31 30.19 14.49
N SER A 452 27.25 31.53 14.40
CA SER A 452 28.10 32.48 13.63
C SER A 452 27.70 32.90 12.20
N ILE A 453 26.41 32.93 11.88
CA ILE A 453 25.91 33.70 10.72
C ILE A 453 25.35 35.03 11.27
N ASP A 454 25.69 36.16 10.64
CA ASP A 454 25.37 37.50 11.14
C ASP A 454 23.85 37.67 11.37
N THR A 455 23.47 37.88 12.62
CA THR A 455 22.09 37.75 13.13
C THR A 455 21.21 38.98 12.88
N ALA A 456 21.74 40.00 12.19
CA ALA A 456 21.07 41.28 12.01
C ALA A 456 19.86 41.25 11.06
N TYR A 457 19.65 40.17 10.30
CA TYR A 457 18.62 40.07 9.25
C TYR A 457 17.52 39.03 9.53
N HIS A 458 17.32 38.65 10.79
CA HIS A 458 16.22 37.76 11.15
C HIS A 458 14.88 38.50 11.10
N ASP A 459 14.36 38.71 9.89
CA ASP A 459 12.92 38.91 9.75
C ASP A 459 12.25 37.55 9.99
N VAL A 460 11.55 37.44 11.12
CA VAL A 460 10.69 36.29 11.45
C VAL A 460 9.68 36.03 10.31
N GLY A 461 9.34 37.06 9.52
CA GLY A 461 8.56 36.93 8.29
C GLY A 461 9.26 36.12 7.19
N ALA A 462 10.59 36.20 7.05
CA ALA A 462 11.33 35.50 6.01
C ALA A 462 11.59 34.02 6.38
N LEU A 463 11.75 33.70 7.67
CA LEU A 463 11.66 32.32 8.17
C LEU A 463 10.27 31.73 7.94
N LYS A 464 9.20 32.52 8.14
CA LYS A 464 7.84 32.12 7.75
C LYS A 464 7.68 31.97 6.24
N THR A 465 8.40 32.71 5.41
CA THR A 465 8.37 32.56 3.94
C THR A 465 9.20 31.37 3.48
N SER A 466 10.33 31.05 4.11
CA SER A 466 11.08 29.81 3.85
C SER A 466 10.38 28.59 4.41
N VAL A 467 9.68 28.70 5.55
CA VAL A 467 8.75 27.68 6.07
C VAL A 467 7.52 27.59 5.18
N ALA A 468 6.95 28.69 4.71
CA ALA A 468 5.87 28.69 3.74
C ALA A 468 6.34 28.19 2.37
N PHE A 469 7.62 28.33 2.04
CA PHE A 469 8.27 27.70 0.89
C PHE A 469 8.58 26.24 1.20
N LEU A 470 8.73 25.79 2.45
CA LEU A 470 8.74 24.36 2.81
C LEU A 470 7.30 23.79 2.89
N GLU A 471 6.29 24.63 3.09
CA GLU A 471 4.85 24.29 3.05
C GLU A 471 4.29 24.39 1.61
N ALA A 472 4.90 25.21 0.73
CA ALA A 472 4.49 25.44 -0.67
C ALA A 472 5.45 24.83 -1.71
N SER A 473 6.72 24.61 -1.39
CA SER A 473 7.51 23.53 -2.00
C SER A 473 7.09 22.32 -1.22
N GLU A 474 6.41 21.39 -1.87
CA GLU A 474 5.54 20.40 -1.27
C GLU A 474 6.31 19.37 -0.38
N ILE A 475 6.79 19.82 0.79
CA ILE A 475 7.23 18.99 1.90
C ILE A 475 6.06 18.94 2.89
N PRO A 476 5.37 17.81 3.05
CA PRO A 476 4.07 17.79 3.71
C PRO A 476 4.16 17.90 5.23
N ASP A 477 3.17 18.59 5.80
CA ASP A 477 2.61 18.47 7.16
C ASP A 477 3.44 17.69 8.19
N LEU A 478 4.19 18.44 9.01
CA LEU A 478 4.89 17.96 10.20
C LEU A 478 4.35 18.54 11.49
N VAL A 479 3.11 19.05 11.46
CA VAL A 479 2.45 19.52 12.67
C VAL A 479 1.38 18.51 13.07
N PRO A 480 1.61 17.69 14.12
CA PRO A 480 0.50 17.04 14.80
C PRO A 480 -0.46 18.14 15.22
N SER A 481 -1.74 18.00 14.84
CA SER A 481 -2.82 18.84 15.31
C SER A 481 -2.76 18.97 16.83
N GLY A 482 -2.19 20.08 17.33
CA GLY A 482 -2.11 20.36 18.76
C GLY A 482 -0.84 21.00 19.32
N LYS A 483 0.25 21.20 18.57
CA LYS A 483 1.40 21.98 19.08
C LYS A 483 1.74 23.17 18.20
N LYS A 484 1.35 24.36 18.63
CA LYS A 484 1.89 25.61 18.12
C LYS A 484 3.40 25.64 18.43
N LEU A 485 4.21 25.83 17.40
CA LEU A 485 5.57 26.34 17.55
C LEU A 485 5.48 27.71 18.22
N ASN A 486 5.96 27.82 19.46
CA ASN A 486 6.35 29.12 20.01
C ASN A 486 7.74 29.41 19.47
N ILE A 487 7.79 30.28 18.46
CA ILE A 487 8.99 31.04 18.06
C ILE A 487 9.03 32.29 18.92
#